data_AF-A0A7W8WQ29-F1
#
_entry.id   AF-A0A7W8WQ29-F1
#
_cell.length_a   1.000
_cell.length_b   1.000
_cell.length_c   1.000
_cell.angle_alpha   90.00
_cell.angle_beta   90.00
_cell.angle_gamma   90.00
#
_symmetry.space_group_name_H-M   'P 1'
#
loop_
_entity.id
_entity.type
_entity.pdbx_description
1 polymer ?
#
loop_
_entity_poly.entity_id
_entity_poly.type
_entity_poly.pdbx_seq_one_letter_code
_entity_poly.pdbx_strand_id
1 'polypeptide(L)'
;MGASDHLLADSEPVLRDWTMKRNCSISPRQFVCLYVSLALFSLAIAFMLVLVGAWLVLPFTGIELLAVGIAFAIYARHAVDYERIRLFPNRLVIEQVSAEQITQFEFNPRWVRIEPGATPRDQIKLVSRGQTIMIGQHLAQNRRAQFAGELRMWLARC
;
A
#
# COMPACT_ATOMS: atom_id res chain seq x y z
N MET A 1 21.37 -23.89 19.01
CA MET A 1 20.95 -22.87 20.00
C MET A 1 20.32 -21.67 19.27
N GLY A 2 19.22 -21.87 18.53
CA GLY A 2 18.67 -20.81 17.66
C GLY A 2 17.35 -21.13 16.92
N ALA A 3 16.74 -22.29 17.17
CA ALA A 3 15.45 -22.66 16.57
C ALA A 3 14.24 -22.33 17.49
N SER A 4 14.48 -22.16 18.79
CA SER A 4 13.45 -21.93 19.81
C SER A 4 13.03 -20.46 19.96
N ASP A 5 13.88 -19.49 19.59
CA ASP A 5 13.52 -18.05 19.65
C ASP A 5 12.50 -17.65 18.58
N HIS A 6 12.50 -18.31 17.42
CA HIS A 6 11.53 -18.03 16.35
C HIS A 6 10.13 -18.62 16.63
N LEU A 7 10.02 -19.68 17.42
CA LEU A 7 8.71 -20.28 17.78
C LEU A 7 7.98 -19.51 18.90
N LEU A 8 8.72 -18.80 19.77
CA LEU A 8 8.14 -17.93 20.78
C LEU A 8 7.67 -16.59 20.20
N ALA A 9 8.33 -16.12 19.14
CA ALA A 9 7.93 -14.91 18.43
C ALA A 9 6.53 -15.04 17.79
N ASP A 10 6.14 -16.21 17.30
CA ASP A 10 4.83 -16.38 16.63
C ASP A 10 3.67 -16.63 17.62
N SER A 11 3.98 -16.79 18.91
CA SER A 11 3.03 -17.11 19.98
C SER A 11 2.65 -15.93 20.87
N GLU A 12 3.31 -14.77 20.73
CA GLU A 12 2.88 -13.57 21.47
C GLU A 12 1.51 -13.11 20.93
N PRO A 13 0.49 -13.01 21.78
CA PRO A 13 -0.82 -12.53 21.33
C PRO A 13 -0.65 -11.11 20.80
N VAL A 14 -1.03 -10.91 19.55
CA VAL A 14 -1.11 -9.57 18.95
C VAL A 14 -2.13 -8.79 19.77
N LEU A 15 -1.67 -7.80 20.53
CA LEU A 15 -2.56 -6.93 21.32
C LEU A 15 -3.47 -6.13 20.41
N ARG A 16 -2.90 -5.65 19.29
CA ARG A 16 -3.64 -4.89 18.30
C ARG A 16 -2.97 -4.93 16.93
N ASP A 17 -3.77 -5.13 15.89
CA ASP A 17 -3.36 -5.06 14.48
C ASP A 17 -4.10 -3.91 13.82
N TRP A 18 -3.34 -2.99 13.22
CA TRP A 18 -3.88 -1.98 12.33
C TRP A 18 -3.28 -2.18 10.94
N THR A 19 -4.15 -2.46 9.97
CA THR A 19 -3.77 -2.54 8.57
C THR A 19 -4.36 -1.34 7.81
N MET A 20 -3.48 -0.50 7.27
CA MET A 20 -3.80 0.64 6.43
C MET A 20 -3.40 0.34 4.99
N LYS A 21 -4.38 -0.05 4.18
CA LYS A 21 -4.19 -0.18 2.73
C LYS A 21 -4.51 1.14 2.06
N ARG A 22 -3.85 1.42 0.93
CA ARG A 22 -4.25 2.53 0.06
C ARG A 22 -5.73 2.38 -0.26
N ASN A 23 -6.52 3.43 -0.03
CA ASN A 23 -7.94 3.44 -0.39
C ASN A 23 -8.04 3.59 -1.92
N CYS A 24 -7.74 2.53 -2.65
CA CYS A 24 -7.93 2.47 -4.08
C CYS A 24 -9.44 2.47 -4.34
N SER A 25 -10.01 3.65 -4.57
CA SER A 25 -11.42 3.85 -4.93
C SER A 25 -11.82 3.06 -6.18
N ILE A 26 -10.83 2.75 -7.03
CA ILE A 26 -10.93 1.79 -8.12
C ILE A 26 -9.99 0.63 -7.81
N SER A 27 -10.56 -0.58 -7.67
CA SER A 27 -9.72 -1.76 -7.54
C SER A 27 -8.94 -1.97 -8.85
N PRO A 28 -7.67 -2.40 -8.80
CA PRO A 28 -6.89 -2.69 -10.00
C PRO A 28 -7.63 -3.60 -10.99
N ARG A 29 -8.40 -4.54 -10.46
CA ARG A 29 -9.26 -5.45 -11.25
C ARG A 29 -10.37 -4.73 -12.02
N GLN A 30 -11.06 -3.76 -11.42
CA GLN A 30 -12.12 -3.01 -12.11
C GLN A 30 -11.55 -2.16 -13.24
N PHE A 31 -10.39 -1.53 -13.01
CA PHE A 31 -9.72 -0.77 -14.04
C PHE A 31 -9.28 -1.67 -15.21
N VAL A 32 -8.72 -2.86 -14.93
CA VAL A 32 -8.39 -3.86 -15.97
C VAL A 32 -9.60 -4.24 -16.78
N CYS A 33 -10.72 -4.53 -16.12
CA CYS A 33 -11.93 -4.98 -16.81
C CYS A 33 -12.45 -3.89 -17.78
N LEU A 34 -12.43 -2.63 -17.33
CA LEU A 34 -12.80 -1.48 -18.17
C LEU A 34 -11.81 -1.29 -19.33
N TYR A 35 -10.51 -1.37 -19.04
CA TYR A 35 -9.45 -1.27 -20.04
C TYR A 35 -9.56 -2.36 -21.12
N VAL A 36 -9.68 -3.64 -20.72
CA VAL A 36 -9.84 -4.78 -21.63
C VAL A 36 -11.10 -4.62 -22.49
N SER A 37 -12.18 -4.10 -21.91
CA SER A 37 -13.42 -3.84 -22.67
C SER A 37 -13.22 -2.77 -23.75
N LEU A 38 -12.57 -1.65 -23.41
CA LEU A 38 -12.22 -0.59 -24.37
C LEU A 38 -11.22 -1.08 -25.43
N ALA A 39 -10.24 -1.87 -25.02
CA ALA A 39 -9.24 -2.51 -25.88
C ALA A 39 -9.89 -3.43 -26.93
N LEU A 40 -10.77 -4.33 -26.50
CA LEU A 40 -11.53 -5.22 -27.38
C LEU A 40 -12.41 -4.44 -28.35
N PHE A 41 -13.07 -3.38 -27.86
CA PHE A 41 -13.89 -2.51 -28.69
C PHE A 41 -13.06 -1.78 -29.76
N SER A 42 -11.91 -1.23 -29.39
CA SER A 42 -10.97 -0.60 -30.33
C SER A 42 -10.44 -1.60 -31.36
N LEU A 43 -10.07 -2.82 -30.92
CA LEU A 43 -9.62 -3.89 -31.81
C LEU A 43 -10.69 -4.28 -32.84
N ALA A 44 -11.95 -4.37 -32.41
CA ALA A 44 -13.07 -4.72 -33.30
C ALA A 44 -13.23 -3.68 -34.43
N ILE A 45 -13.11 -2.39 -34.09
CA ILE A 45 -13.16 -1.29 -35.06
C ILE A 45 -11.95 -1.36 -36.00
N ALA A 46 -10.74 -1.53 -35.44
CA ALA A 46 -9.51 -1.65 -36.22
C ALA A 46 -9.58 -2.82 -37.20
N PHE A 47 -10.09 -3.97 -36.77
CA PHE A 47 -10.26 -5.15 -37.61
C PHE A 47 -11.23 -4.89 -38.77
N MET A 48 -12.38 -4.25 -38.51
CA MET A 48 -13.30 -3.84 -39.58
C MET A 48 -12.64 -2.91 -40.59
N LEU A 49 -11.83 -1.95 -40.14
CA LEU A 49 -11.14 -1.00 -41.02
C LEU A 49 -10.04 -1.67 -41.86
N VAL A 50 -9.35 -2.66 -41.31
CA VAL A 50 -8.34 -3.44 -42.04
C VAL A 50 -8.98 -4.22 -43.18
N LEU A 51 -10.19 -4.76 -43.01
CA LEU A 51 -10.94 -5.41 -44.08
C LEU A 51 -11.28 -4.44 -45.24
N VAL A 52 -11.35 -3.14 -44.96
CA VAL A 52 -11.57 -2.06 -45.96
C VAL A 52 -10.23 -1.55 -46.53
N GLY A 53 -9.10 -2.14 -46.17
CA GLY A 53 -7.76 -1.81 -46.69
C GLY A 53 -6.97 -0.83 -45.83
N ALA A 54 -7.48 -0.39 -44.68
CA ALA A 54 -6.78 0.52 -43.76
C ALA A 54 -5.81 -0.24 -42.84
N TRP A 55 -4.82 -0.92 -43.43
CA TRP A 55 -3.83 -1.75 -42.73
C TRP A 55 -3.00 -0.97 -41.68
N LEU A 56 -2.82 0.34 -41.86
CA LEU A 56 -2.06 1.21 -40.95
C LEU A 56 -2.70 1.38 -39.56
N VAL A 57 -3.99 1.07 -39.42
CA VAL A 57 -4.71 1.16 -38.14
C VAL A 57 -4.22 0.11 -37.14
N LEU A 58 -3.82 -1.07 -37.63
CA LEU A 58 -3.40 -2.21 -36.81
C LEU A 58 -2.17 -1.93 -35.93
N PRO A 59 -1.03 -1.40 -36.44
CA PRO A 59 0.11 -1.04 -35.61
C PRO A 59 -0.19 0.12 -34.65
N PHE A 60 -1.04 1.08 -35.03
CA PHE A 60 -1.42 2.20 -34.17
C PHE A 60 -2.21 1.72 -32.94
N THR A 61 -3.24 0.90 -33.16
CA THR A 61 -4.02 0.27 -32.07
C THR A 61 -3.14 -0.62 -31.20
N GLY A 62 -2.20 -1.37 -31.79
CA GLY A 62 -1.24 -2.18 -31.05
C GLY A 62 -0.34 -1.35 -30.11
N ILE A 63 0.17 -0.21 -30.58
CA ILE A 63 0.98 0.71 -29.77
C ILE A 63 0.16 1.31 -28.63
N GLU A 64 -1.07 1.74 -28.90
CA GLU A 64 -1.98 2.27 -27.89
C GLU A 64 -2.22 1.26 -26.75
N LEU A 65 -2.49 0.01 -27.11
CA LEU A 65 -2.68 -1.08 -26.15
C LEU A 65 -1.42 -1.39 -25.34
N LEU A 66 -0.26 -1.35 -25.98
CA LEU A 66 1.01 -1.53 -25.29
C LEU A 66 1.26 -0.40 -24.27
N ALA A 67 1.05 0.84 -24.69
CA ALA A 67 1.25 2.01 -23.83
C ALA A 67 0.36 1.96 -22.59
N VAL A 68 -0.94 1.66 -22.76
CA VAL A 68 -1.86 1.56 -21.62
C VAL A 68 -1.57 0.31 -20.77
N GLY A 69 -1.15 -0.81 -21.38
CA GLY A 69 -0.70 -2.00 -20.66
C GLY A 69 0.49 -1.71 -19.74
N ILE A 70 1.48 -0.95 -20.21
CA ILE A 70 2.64 -0.53 -19.41
C ILE A 70 2.19 0.42 -18.28
N ALA A 71 1.37 1.41 -18.58
CA ALA A 71 0.83 2.32 -17.55
C ALA A 71 0.07 1.57 -16.46
N PHE A 72 -0.68 0.53 -16.84
CA PHE A 72 -1.38 -0.34 -15.90
C PHE A 72 -0.42 -1.16 -15.04
N ALA A 73 0.62 -1.77 -15.62
CA ALA A 73 1.60 -2.55 -14.86
C ALA A 73 2.26 -1.69 -13.78
N ILE A 74 2.58 -0.43 -14.11
CA ILE A 74 3.08 0.55 -13.15
C ILE A 74 2.03 0.87 -12.09
N TYR A 75 0.77 1.11 -12.48
CA TYR A 75 -0.31 1.41 -11.53
C TYR A 75 -0.59 0.25 -10.54
N ALA A 76 -0.72 -0.97 -11.06
CA ALA A 76 -0.99 -2.17 -10.28
C ALA A 76 0.11 -2.44 -9.26
N ARG A 77 1.37 -2.22 -9.66
CA ARG A 77 2.53 -2.33 -8.77
C ARG A 77 2.41 -1.42 -7.55
N HIS A 78 1.87 -0.20 -7.69
CA HIS A 78 1.68 0.75 -6.58
C HIS A 78 0.32 0.64 -5.87
N ALA A 79 -0.56 -0.27 -6.31
CA ALA A 79 -1.86 -0.50 -5.69
C ALA A 79 -1.80 -1.59 -4.60
N VAL A 80 -0.71 -2.35 -4.56
CA VAL A 80 -0.44 -3.34 -3.51
C VAL A 80 0.15 -2.68 -2.26
N ASP A 81 0.54 -1.41 -2.33
CA ASP A 81 1.13 -0.66 -1.23
C ASP A 81 0.22 -0.68 0.01
N TYR A 82 0.76 -1.20 1.10
CA TYR A 82 0.08 -1.28 2.37
C TYR A 82 1.03 -0.97 3.52
N GLU A 83 0.45 -0.50 4.61
CA GLU A 83 1.13 -0.26 5.85
C GLU A 83 0.42 -1.06 6.95
N ARG A 84 1.15 -1.92 7.65
CA ARG A 84 0.61 -2.78 8.71
C ARG A 84 1.39 -2.55 10.00
N ILE A 85 0.69 -2.22 11.05
CA ILE A 85 1.24 -1.95 12.38
C ILE A 85 0.69 -3.02 13.32
N ARG A 86 1.56 -3.90 13.82
CA ARG A 86 1.22 -4.93 14.80
C ARG A 86 1.86 -4.59 16.14
N LEU A 87 1.04 -4.39 17.15
CA LEU A 87 1.48 -4.20 18.53
C LEU A 87 1.42 -5.53 19.28
N PHE A 88 2.55 -5.91 19.85
CA PHE A 88 2.71 -7.01 20.79
C PHE A 88 3.07 -6.45 22.17
N PRO A 89 3.04 -7.24 23.25
CA PRO A 89 3.37 -6.78 24.59
C PRO A 89 4.75 -6.12 24.69
N ASN A 90 5.76 -6.70 24.04
CA ASN A 90 7.16 -6.26 24.18
C ASN A 90 7.76 -5.66 22.89
N ARG A 91 7.03 -5.68 21.78
CA ARG A 91 7.49 -5.20 20.47
C ARG A 91 6.37 -4.55 19.66
N LEU A 92 6.74 -3.57 18.85
CA LEU A 92 5.90 -2.92 17.87
C LEU A 92 6.52 -3.18 16.50
N VAL A 93 5.81 -3.90 15.65
CA VAL A 93 6.25 -4.24 14.29
C VAL A 93 5.49 -3.37 13.30
N ILE A 94 6.24 -2.63 12.48
CA ILE A 94 5.71 -1.78 11.42
C ILE A 94 6.21 -2.37 10.11
N GLU A 95 5.29 -2.86 9.29
CA GLU A 95 5.55 -3.38 7.96
C GLU A 95 5.02 -2.37 6.93
N GLN A 96 5.92 -1.80 6.15
CA GLN A 96 5.59 -0.91 5.05
C GLN A 96 5.96 -1.60 3.74
N VAL A 97 4.96 -1.84 2.92
CA VAL A 97 5.15 -2.39 1.57
C VAL A 97 4.91 -1.27 0.58
N SER A 98 5.92 -1.00 -0.24
CA SER A 98 5.79 -0.16 -1.42
C SER A 98 6.30 -0.90 -2.64
N ALA A 99 5.38 -1.18 -3.56
CA ALA A 99 5.60 -1.97 -4.77
C ALA A 99 6.20 -3.36 -4.50
N GLU A 100 7.53 -3.44 -4.49
CA GLU A 100 8.33 -4.66 -4.41
C GLU A 100 9.27 -4.63 -3.20
N GLN A 101 9.35 -3.49 -2.52
CA GLN A 101 10.15 -3.31 -1.32
C GLN A 101 9.26 -3.49 -0.09
N ILE A 102 9.60 -4.49 0.71
CA ILE A 102 9.02 -4.73 2.03
C ILE A 102 10.03 -4.20 3.04
N THR A 103 9.65 -3.16 3.75
CA THR A 103 10.46 -2.59 4.83
C THR A 103 9.78 -2.89 6.15
N GLN A 104 10.42 -3.72 6.96
CA GLN A 104 9.95 -4.05 8.29
C GLN A 104 10.81 -3.35 9.33
N PHE A 105 10.16 -2.68 10.27
CA PHE A 105 10.80 -2.04 11.41
C PHE A 105 10.24 -2.63 12.70
N GLU A 106 11.13 -2.94 13.64
CA GLU A 106 10.77 -3.46 14.95
C GLU A 106 11.26 -2.50 16.04
N PHE A 107 10.34 -2.09 16.90
CA PHE A 107 10.59 -1.18 18.00
C PHE A 107 10.13 -1.76 19.33
N ASN A 108 10.71 -1.31 20.43
CA ASN A 108 10.14 -1.56 21.75
C ASN A 108 9.04 -0.53 22.05
N PRO A 109 7.77 -0.92 22.33
CA PRO A 109 6.64 -0.02 22.57
C PRO A 109 6.95 1.04 23.62
N ARG A 110 7.73 0.70 24.64
CA ARG A 110 8.07 1.58 25.78
C ARG A 110 8.98 2.75 25.41
N TRP A 111 9.70 2.64 24.29
CA TRP A 111 10.57 3.70 23.78
C TRP A 111 9.99 4.40 22.55
N VAL A 112 8.78 4.05 22.14
CA VAL A 112 8.10 4.68 21.02
C VAL A 112 7.41 5.95 21.52
N ARG A 113 7.71 7.07 20.86
CA ARG A 113 6.98 8.33 21.03
C ARG A 113 6.32 8.70 19.71
N ILE A 114 5.06 9.11 19.81
CA ILE A 114 4.28 9.57 18.66
C ILE A 114 4.27 11.08 18.69
N GLU A 115 4.89 11.70 17.70
CA GLU A 115 4.84 13.14 17.46
C GLU A 115 3.76 13.41 16.40
N PRO A 116 2.75 14.25 16.70
CA PRO A 116 1.83 14.67 15.67
C PRO A 116 2.59 15.60 14.71
N GLY A 117 2.43 15.41 13.41
CA GLY A 117 3.00 16.36 12.47
C GLY A 117 2.39 17.76 12.66
N ALA A 118 3.08 18.81 12.19
CA ALA A 118 2.77 20.20 12.53
C ALA A 118 1.40 20.66 12.04
N THR A 119 0.82 19.94 11.07
CA THR A 119 -0.53 20.19 10.57
C THR A 119 -1.35 18.89 10.58
N PRO A 120 -2.69 18.98 10.60
CA PRO A 120 -3.56 17.80 10.45
C PRO A 120 -3.37 17.07 9.10
N ARG A 121 -2.73 17.72 8.11
CA ARG A 121 -2.32 17.15 6.82
C ARG A 121 -1.06 16.33 6.89
N ASP A 122 -0.30 16.52 7.95
CA ASP A 122 1.03 16.00 8.07
C ASP A 122 0.97 14.52 8.47
N GLN A 123 2.03 13.78 8.13
CA GLN A 123 2.12 12.36 8.47
C GLN A 123 2.42 12.19 9.96
N ILE A 124 2.06 11.05 10.53
CA ILE A 124 2.30 10.79 11.96
C ILE A 124 3.76 10.37 12.10
N LYS A 125 4.52 11.03 12.97
CA LYS A 125 5.92 10.70 13.21
C LYS A 125 6.01 9.74 14.38
N LEU A 126 6.63 8.60 14.14
CA LEU A 126 6.98 7.62 15.14
C LEU A 126 8.48 7.71 15.40
N VAL A 127 8.85 8.15 16.60
CA VAL A 127 10.25 8.31 17.01
C VAL A 127 10.59 7.23 18.02
N SER A 128 11.66 6.48 17.76
CA SER A 128 12.20 5.49 18.69
C SER A 128 13.72 5.45 18.58
N ARG A 129 14.42 5.65 19.71
CA ARG A 129 15.90 5.53 19.83
C ARG A 129 16.69 6.18 18.68
N GLY A 130 16.30 7.39 18.27
CA GLY A 130 16.99 8.14 17.20
C GLY A 130 16.58 7.76 15.77
N GLN A 131 15.70 6.78 15.59
CA GLN A 131 15.02 6.51 14.32
C GLN A 131 13.66 7.19 14.32
N THR A 132 13.37 7.90 13.23
CA THR A 132 12.08 8.53 12.98
C THR A 132 11.47 7.92 11.74
N ILE A 133 10.27 7.36 11.88
CA ILE A 133 9.51 6.77 10.78
C ILE A 133 8.20 7.53 10.63
N MET A 134 7.86 7.79 9.38
CA MET A 134 6.57 8.37 9.04
C MET A 134 5.56 7.26 8.85
N ILE A 135 4.43 7.33 9.56
CA ILE A 135 3.32 6.38 9.45
C ILE A 135 2.01 7.09 9.08
N GLY A 136 1.07 6.33 8.53
CA GLY A 136 -0.25 6.83 8.14
C GLY A 136 -0.25 7.53 6.78
N GLN A 137 0.70 7.19 5.91
CA GLN A 137 0.76 7.71 4.53
C GLN A 137 -0.52 7.37 3.75
N HIS A 138 -1.11 6.21 4.02
CA HIS A 138 -2.34 5.71 3.40
C HIS A 138 -3.60 6.04 4.19
N LEU A 139 -3.48 6.69 5.35
CA LEU A 139 -4.63 7.01 6.19
C LEU A 139 -5.27 8.34 5.78
N ALA A 140 -6.60 8.34 5.66
CA ALA A 140 -7.37 9.54 5.39
C ALA A 140 -7.07 10.62 6.44
N GLN A 141 -6.95 11.86 5.99
CA GLN A 141 -6.47 12.98 6.80
C GLN A 141 -7.27 13.17 8.10
N ASN A 142 -8.60 13.01 8.03
CA ASN A 142 -9.49 13.09 9.19
C ASN A 142 -9.29 11.93 10.20
N ARG A 143 -8.86 10.75 9.75
CA ARG A 143 -8.58 9.60 10.62
C ARG A 143 -7.18 9.63 11.23
N ARG A 144 -6.25 10.45 10.73
CA ARG A 144 -4.88 10.53 11.26
C ARG A 144 -4.83 10.97 12.72
N ALA A 145 -5.58 12.01 13.07
CA ALA A 145 -5.64 12.50 14.46
C ALA A 145 -6.24 11.45 15.41
N GLN A 146 -7.33 10.78 14.97
CA GLN A 146 -7.97 9.72 15.74
C GLN A 146 -7.04 8.52 15.94
N PHE A 147 -6.37 8.06 14.88
CA PHE A 147 -5.43 6.96 14.94
C PHE A 147 -4.21 7.27 15.80
N ALA A 148 -3.66 8.48 15.72
CA ALA A 148 -2.56 8.90 16.59
C ALA A 148 -2.96 8.85 18.09
N GLY A 149 -4.19 9.24 18.41
CA GLY A 149 -4.75 9.10 19.76
C GLY A 149 -4.90 7.63 20.18
N GLU A 150 -5.48 6.80 19.31
CA GLU A 150 -5.64 5.35 19.57
C GLU A 150 -4.29 4.67 19.81
N LEU A 151 -3.32 4.92 18.94
CA LEU A 151 -1.99 4.32 19.05
C LEU A 151 -1.26 4.77 20.32
N ARG A 152 -1.35 6.06 20.71
CA ARG A 152 -0.80 6.55 21.98
C ARG A 152 -1.42 5.86 23.19
N MET A 153 -2.74 5.68 23.20
CA MET A 153 -3.44 5.01 24.30
C MET A 153 -2.99 3.55 24.46
N TRP A 154 -2.80 2.83 23.35
CA TRP A 154 -2.33 1.44 23.39
C TRP A 154 -0.86 1.33 23.79
N LEU A 155 0.01 2.23 23.32
CA LEU A 155 1.41 2.27 23.73
C LEU A 155 1.57 2.57 25.22
N ALA A 156 0.72 3.44 25.79
CA ALA A 156 0.73 3.72 27.22
C ALA A 156 0.31 2.52 28.10
N ARG A 157 -0.23 1.46 27.49
CA ARG A 157 -0.72 0.26 28.18
C ARG A 157 0.30 -0.90 28.18
N CYS A 158 1.49 -0.69 27.59
CA CYS A 158 2.62 -1.63 27.54
C CYS A 158 3.81 -1.09 28.35
#